data_AF-A0A1I0MXU2-F1
#
_entry.id   AF-A0A1I0MXU2-F1
#
_cell.length_a   1.000
_cell.length_b   1.000
_cell.length_c   1.000
_cell.angle_alpha   90.00
_cell.angle_beta   90.00
_cell.angle_gamma   90.00
#
_symmetry.space_group_name_H-M   'P 1'
#
loop_
_entity.id
_entity.type
_entity.pdbx_description
1 polymer ?
#
loop_
_entity_poly.entity_id
_entity_poly.type
_entity_poly.pdbx_seq_one_letter_code
_entity_poly.pdbx_strand_id
1 'polypeptide(L)'
;MKNLELIDRYFQNDLSPSELADFNEALKNDVDFNKEFQELKEIRLATKANAQNDLSNFLNALERDIQKEEESTLTKHTMKKYVSIAACVVLIAAVSFFTITQNSKPTGSEIFSEYYTSYDNLAGQVRGAATIETLSAEAYGAYDAGNYILAAENFESLVAEDKSATNYFYMGLSNIENGDFESAVTNLNVVVNNFSDLSAQAKWYMSLALIANGAEEEAFGNLAGLTLENSAYKEKAKAILKSLGAFANDLDGGVIVAVEQRPKEEEAAPSGASLDFEGRRQYQFGTVVSETTGIKYRFFTDDPIDELEEGAEVEMIVLRQNKNRGFAYILGRR
;
A
#
# COMPACT_ATOMS: atom_id res chain seq x y z
N MET A 1 -0.59 -30.45 -23.37
CA MET A 1 -1.21 -30.63 -22.02
C MET A 1 -0.55 -29.77 -20.94
N LYS A 2 0.79 -29.62 -20.88
CA LYS A 2 1.44 -28.72 -19.90
C LYS A 2 1.08 -27.22 -20.07
N ASN A 3 0.94 -26.74 -21.31
CA ASN A 3 0.64 -25.32 -21.58
C ASN A 3 -0.76 -24.91 -21.10
N LEU A 4 -1.78 -25.75 -21.31
CA LEU A 4 -3.16 -25.47 -20.91
C LEU A 4 -3.32 -25.42 -19.38
N GLU A 5 -2.64 -26.31 -18.65
CA GLU A 5 -2.62 -26.33 -17.18
C GLU A 5 -1.92 -25.09 -16.61
N LEU A 6 -0.82 -24.66 -17.24
CA LEU A 6 -0.10 -23.44 -16.86
C LEU A 6 -0.93 -22.17 -17.12
N ILE A 7 -1.64 -22.10 -18.27
CA ILE A 7 -2.55 -21.01 -18.62
C ILE A 7 -3.75 -20.97 -17.66
N ASP A 8 -4.29 -22.12 -17.25
CA ASP A 8 -5.40 -22.15 -16.30
C ASP A 8 -4.98 -21.71 -14.89
N ARG A 9 -3.81 -22.16 -14.41
CA ARG A 9 -3.21 -21.68 -13.15
C ARG A 9 -2.90 -20.19 -13.19
N TYR A 10 -2.44 -19.66 -14.33
CA TYR A 10 -2.28 -18.22 -14.53
C TYR A 10 -3.62 -17.47 -14.32
N PHE A 11 -4.70 -17.93 -14.94
CA PHE A 11 -6.01 -17.29 -14.77
C PHE A 11 -6.62 -17.46 -13.37
N GLN A 12 -6.10 -18.38 -12.56
CA GLN A 12 -6.48 -18.59 -11.16
C GLN A 12 -5.57 -17.84 -10.18
N ASN A 13 -4.57 -17.08 -10.67
CA ASN A 13 -3.52 -16.43 -9.89
C ASN A 13 -2.73 -17.41 -8.99
N ASP A 14 -2.53 -18.65 -9.47
CA ASP A 14 -1.88 -19.74 -8.73
C ASP A 14 -0.48 -20.09 -9.29
N LEU A 15 0.15 -19.15 -10.00
CA LEU A 15 1.54 -19.28 -10.43
C LEU A 15 2.47 -18.67 -9.39
N SER A 16 3.51 -19.41 -9.02
CA SER A 16 4.60 -18.85 -8.21
C SER A 16 5.36 -17.77 -9.01
N PRO A 17 6.09 -16.86 -8.36
CA PRO A 17 6.82 -15.78 -9.05
C PRO A 17 7.77 -16.26 -10.16
N SER A 18 8.42 -17.42 -9.96
CA SER A 18 9.27 -18.06 -10.98
C SER A 18 8.45 -18.58 -12.16
N GLU A 19 7.33 -19.26 -11.91
CA GLU A 19 6.47 -19.78 -12.97
C GLU A 19 5.76 -18.65 -13.73
N LEU A 20 5.44 -17.54 -13.07
CA LEU A 20 4.86 -16.35 -13.69
C LEU A 20 5.87 -15.64 -14.60
N ALA A 21 7.14 -15.58 -14.20
CA ALA A 21 8.23 -15.06 -15.03
C ALA A 21 8.41 -15.92 -16.29
N ASP A 22 8.49 -17.24 -16.15
CA ASP A 22 8.59 -18.19 -17.26
C ASP A 22 7.35 -18.12 -18.18
N PHE A 23 6.15 -17.94 -17.60
CA PHE A 23 4.90 -17.77 -18.34
C PHE A 23 4.88 -16.48 -19.18
N ASN A 24 5.32 -15.37 -18.59
CA ASN A 24 5.39 -14.07 -19.26
C ASN A 24 6.47 -14.04 -20.35
N GLU A 25 7.58 -14.77 -20.13
CA GLU A 25 8.60 -14.98 -21.15
C GLU A 25 8.04 -15.81 -22.32
N ALA A 26 7.32 -16.89 -22.04
CA ALA A 26 6.65 -17.70 -23.06
C ALA A 26 5.60 -16.90 -23.85
N LEU A 27 4.84 -16.00 -23.22
CA LEU A 27 3.90 -15.11 -23.93
C LEU A 27 4.57 -14.14 -24.91
N LYS A 28 5.81 -13.72 -24.63
CA LYS A 28 6.56 -12.77 -25.47
C LYS A 28 7.33 -13.47 -26.58
N ASN A 29 7.91 -14.62 -26.29
CA ASN A 29 8.89 -15.28 -27.15
C ASN A 29 8.32 -16.46 -27.94
N ASP A 30 7.21 -17.07 -27.50
CA ASP A 30 6.57 -18.20 -28.17
C ASP A 30 5.20 -17.77 -28.77
N VAL A 31 5.19 -17.68 -30.10
CA VAL A 31 4.02 -17.24 -30.88
C VAL A 31 2.86 -18.23 -30.77
N ASP A 32 3.15 -19.54 -30.71
CA ASP A 32 2.13 -20.57 -30.64
C ASP A 32 1.49 -20.60 -29.23
N PHE A 33 2.29 -20.39 -28.19
CA PHE A 33 1.80 -20.27 -26.81
C PHE A 33 0.94 -19.02 -26.59
N ASN A 34 1.36 -17.86 -27.10
CA ASN A 34 0.57 -16.64 -27.01
C ASN A 34 -0.77 -16.78 -27.76
N LYS A 35 -0.77 -17.42 -28.93
CA LYS A 35 -2.00 -17.69 -29.67
C LYS A 35 -2.95 -18.60 -28.88
N GLU A 36 -2.45 -19.70 -28.30
CA GLU A 36 -3.23 -20.60 -27.44
C GLU A 36 -3.80 -19.87 -26.21
N PHE A 37 -3.01 -18.98 -25.60
CA PHE A 37 -3.45 -18.13 -24.50
C PHE A 37 -4.57 -17.16 -24.89
N GLN A 38 -4.46 -16.46 -26.02
CA GLN A 38 -5.52 -15.55 -26.47
C GLN A 38 -6.81 -16.31 -26.81
N GLU A 39 -6.72 -17.47 -27.46
CA GLU A 39 -7.88 -18.32 -27.76
C GLU A 39 -8.60 -18.77 -26.48
N LEU A 40 -7.86 -19.24 -25.47
CA LEU A 40 -8.44 -19.63 -24.18
C LEU A 40 -8.98 -18.45 -23.39
N LYS A 41 -8.32 -17.29 -23.44
CA LYS A 41 -8.79 -16.03 -22.86
C LYS A 41 -10.12 -15.60 -23.48
N GLU A 42 -10.24 -15.68 -24.80
CA GLU A 42 -11.48 -15.36 -25.52
C GLU A 42 -12.60 -16.34 -25.19
N ILE A 43 -12.32 -17.65 -25.12
CA ILE A 43 -13.29 -18.66 -24.68
C ILE A 43 -13.72 -18.39 -23.23
N ARG A 44 -12.80 -18.03 -22.32
CA ARG A 44 -13.10 -17.71 -20.91
C ARG A 44 -13.93 -16.41 -20.79
N LEU A 45 -13.64 -15.41 -21.61
CA LEU A 45 -14.42 -14.17 -21.68
C LEU A 45 -15.81 -14.41 -22.27
N ALA A 46 -15.90 -15.22 -23.33
CA ALA A 46 -17.17 -15.62 -23.94
C ALA A 46 -18.00 -16.49 -22.98
N THR A 47 -17.38 -17.41 -22.23
CA THR A 47 -18.06 -18.22 -21.21
C THR A 47 -18.44 -17.41 -19.97
N LYS A 48 -17.67 -16.38 -19.58
CA LYS A 48 -18.06 -15.45 -18.51
C LYS A 48 -19.24 -14.56 -18.95
N ALA A 49 -19.23 -14.07 -20.19
CA ALA A 49 -20.34 -13.34 -20.78
C ALA A 49 -21.58 -14.23 -20.97
N ASN A 50 -21.39 -15.47 -21.40
CA ASN A 50 -22.45 -16.47 -21.51
C ASN A 50 -22.95 -16.91 -20.14
N ALA A 51 -22.11 -17.05 -19.11
CA ALA A 51 -22.54 -17.35 -17.75
C ALA A 51 -23.35 -16.19 -17.14
N GLN A 52 -23.03 -14.94 -17.47
CA GLN A 52 -23.86 -13.78 -17.10
C GLN A 52 -25.19 -13.76 -17.86
N ASN A 53 -25.19 -14.12 -19.15
CA ASN A 53 -26.40 -14.26 -19.94
C ASN A 53 -27.25 -15.47 -19.51
N ASP A 54 -26.63 -16.59 -19.17
CA ASP A 54 -27.26 -17.83 -18.70
C ASP A 54 -27.80 -17.65 -17.29
N LEU A 55 -27.10 -16.91 -16.42
CA LEU A 55 -27.61 -16.49 -15.12
C LEU A 55 -28.79 -15.54 -15.29
N SER A 56 -28.71 -14.56 -16.19
CA SER A 56 -29.84 -13.66 -16.48
C SER A 56 -31.03 -14.41 -17.08
N ASN A 57 -30.78 -15.36 -17.98
CA ASN A 57 -31.81 -16.20 -18.60
C ASN A 57 -32.40 -17.19 -17.59
N PHE A 58 -31.58 -17.76 -16.69
CA PHE A 58 -32.01 -18.62 -15.60
C PHE A 58 -32.87 -17.84 -14.60
N LEU A 59 -32.47 -16.62 -14.23
CA LEU A 59 -33.27 -15.75 -13.36
C LEU A 59 -34.59 -15.35 -14.03
N ASN A 60 -34.57 -15.00 -15.31
CA ASN A 60 -35.79 -14.70 -16.09
C ASN A 60 -36.68 -15.93 -16.28
N ALA A 61 -36.12 -17.13 -16.42
CA ALA A 61 -36.86 -18.39 -16.51
C ALA A 61 -37.45 -18.76 -15.15
N LEU A 62 -36.70 -18.59 -14.07
CA LEU A 62 -37.16 -18.79 -12.69
C LEU A 62 -38.31 -17.83 -12.37
N GLU A 63 -38.22 -16.56 -12.79
CA GLU A 63 -39.28 -15.57 -12.61
C GLU A 63 -40.56 -15.95 -13.39
N ARG A 64 -40.41 -16.49 -14.61
CA ARG A 64 -41.53 -17.01 -15.41
C ARG A 64 -42.15 -18.29 -14.85
N ASP A 65 -41.33 -19.18 -14.29
CA ASP A 65 -41.81 -20.42 -13.66
C ASP A 65 -42.50 -20.13 -12.31
N ILE A 66 -41.99 -19.17 -11.54
CA ILE A 66 -42.64 -18.68 -10.31
C ILE A 66 -43.99 -18.02 -10.64
N GLN A 67 -44.09 -17.26 -11.74
CA GLN A 67 -45.36 -16.65 -12.16
C GLN A 67 -46.34 -17.66 -12.79
N LYS A 68 -45.87 -18.78 -13.34
CA LYS A 68 -46.73 -19.86 -13.88
C LYS A 68 -47.31 -20.78 -12.80
N GLU A 69 -46.67 -20.91 -11.64
CA GLU A 69 -47.13 -21.79 -10.55
C GLU A 69 -48.24 -21.18 -9.65
N GLU A 70 -48.72 -19.96 -9.92
CA GLU A 70 -49.87 -19.39 -9.18
C GLU A 70 -51.25 -19.96 -9.60
N GLU A 71 -51.32 -20.79 -10.66
CA GLU A 71 -52.52 -21.55 -11.00
C GLU A 71 -52.33 -23.06 -10.77
N SER A 72 -52.47 -23.55 -9.54
CA SER A 72 -53.30 -24.74 -9.23
C SER A 72 -53.18 -25.25 -7.78
N THR A 73 -54.34 -25.24 -7.13
CA THR A 73 -54.92 -26.19 -6.17
C THR A 73 -54.05 -26.99 -5.19
N LEU A 74 -54.24 -26.63 -3.91
CA LEU A 74 -54.47 -27.48 -2.73
C LEU A 74 -53.39 -28.50 -2.31
N THR A 75 -53.08 -28.47 -1.01
CA THR A 75 -52.20 -29.36 -0.19
C THR A 75 -50.69 -29.14 -0.29
N LYS A 76 -50.11 -28.37 0.66
CA LYS A 76 -48.72 -28.48 1.18
C LYS A 76 -48.39 -27.34 2.17
N HIS A 77 -49.04 -27.28 3.33
CA HIS A 77 -48.72 -26.23 4.33
C HIS A 77 -47.47 -26.53 5.17
N THR A 78 -46.98 -27.78 5.16
CA THR A 78 -45.81 -28.21 5.95
C THR A 78 -44.50 -28.25 5.15
N MET A 79 -44.52 -28.52 3.84
CA MET A 79 -43.32 -28.48 2.98
C MET A 79 -42.86 -27.04 2.65
N LYS A 80 -43.78 -26.07 2.56
CA LYS A 80 -43.44 -24.66 2.32
C LYS A 80 -42.59 -24.04 3.44
N LYS A 81 -42.77 -24.48 4.71
CA LYS A 81 -42.00 -23.95 5.84
C LYS A 81 -40.53 -24.37 5.78
N TYR A 82 -40.24 -25.64 5.52
CA TYR A 82 -38.85 -26.13 5.47
C TYR A 82 -38.10 -25.64 4.22
N VAL A 83 -38.76 -25.57 3.07
CA VAL A 83 -38.17 -25.01 1.84
C VAL A 83 -37.91 -23.51 1.98
N SER A 84 -38.82 -22.75 2.60
CA SER A 84 -38.61 -21.32 2.86
C SER A 84 -37.48 -21.07 3.86
N ILE A 85 -37.35 -21.90 4.91
CA ILE A 85 -36.24 -21.79 5.86
C ILE A 85 -34.90 -22.12 5.18
N ALA A 86 -34.83 -23.19 4.37
CA ALA A 86 -33.62 -23.55 3.65
C ALA A 86 -33.21 -22.47 2.62
N ALA A 87 -34.16 -21.89 1.89
CA ALA A 87 -33.91 -20.78 0.97
C ALA A 87 -33.41 -19.52 1.70
N CYS A 88 -33.97 -19.21 2.88
CA CYS A 88 -33.47 -18.12 3.71
C CYS A 88 -32.05 -18.38 4.23
N VAL A 89 -31.73 -19.61 4.65
CA VAL A 89 -30.37 -19.97 5.11
C VAL A 89 -29.36 -19.89 3.96
N VAL A 90 -29.72 -20.35 2.76
CA VAL A 90 -28.87 -20.23 1.56
C VAL A 90 -28.71 -18.77 1.14
N LEU A 91 -29.78 -17.95 1.20
CA LEU A 91 -29.69 -16.51 0.94
C LEU A 91 -28.84 -15.80 1.98
N ILE A 92 -28.99 -16.12 3.27
CA ILE A 92 -28.15 -15.55 4.34
C ILE A 92 -26.70 -15.98 4.15
N ALA A 93 -26.44 -17.25 3.81
CA ALA A 93 -25.09 -17.73 3.54
C ALA A 93 -24.48 -17.08 2.30
N ALA A 94 -25.26 -16.91 1.22
CA ALA A 94 -24.83 -16.23 0.00
C ALA A 94 -24.57 -14.75 0.23
N VAL A 95 -25.46 -14.04 0.94
CA VAL A 95 -25.27 -12.63 1.33
C VAL A 95 -24.10 -12.50 2.31
N SER A 96 -23.92 -13.42 3.25
CA SER A 96 -22.77 -13.41 4.17
C SER A 96 -21.47 -13.66 3.42
N PHE A 97 -21.45 -14.62 2.49
CA PHE A 97 -20.28 -14.90 1.66
C PHE A 97 -19.95 -13.69 0.78
N PHE A 98 -20.94 -13.11 0.09
CA PHE A 98 -20.74 -11.96 -0.79
C PHE A 98 -20.33 -10.69 -0.03
N THR A 99 -20.86 -10.47 1.18
CA THR A 99 -20.47 -9.34 2.02
C THR A 99 -19.09 -9.53 2.65
N ILE A 100 -18.67 -10.75 2.99
CA ILE A 100 -17.31 -11.03 3.49
C ILE A 100 -16.27 -10.84 2.36
N THR A 101 -16.57 -11.28 1.13
CA THR A 101 -15.62 -11.20 0.01
C THR A 101 -15.56 -9.84 -0.68
N GLN A 102 -16.59 -8.99 -0.61
CA GLN A 102 -16.55 -7.63 -1.17
C GLN A 102 -16.26 -6.50 -0.16
N ASN A 103 -16.44 -6.72 1.14
CA ASN A 103 -16.11 -5.72 2.17
C ASN A 103 -14.78 -5.99 2.91
N SER A 104 -13.97 -6.93 2.43
CA SER A 104 -12.62 -7.06 2.94
C SER A 104 -11.83 -5.82 2.54
N LYS A 105 -11.22 -5.14 3.53
CA LYS A 105 -10.29 -4.04 3.25
C LYS A 105 -9.20 -4.56 2.30
N PRO A 106 -8.79 -3.80 1.28
CA PRO A 106 -7.69 -4.22 0.42
C PRO A 106 -6.45 -4.47 1.28
N THR A 107 -5.73 -5.54 0.96
CA THR A 107 -4.46 -5.89 1.57
C THR A 107 -3.40 -4.85 1.21
N GLY A 108 -2.34 -4.75 2.02
CA GLY A 108 -1.21 -3.86 1.72
C GLY A 108 -0.59 -4.14 0.35
N SER A 109 -0.50 -5.41 -0.06
CA SER A 109 -0.02 -5.80 -1.39
C SER A 109 -0.93 -5.32 -2.53
N GLU A 110 -2.25 -5.32 -2.35
CA GLU A 110 -3.19 -4.81 -3.37
C GLU A 110 -3.07 -3.29 -3.51
N ILE A 111 -2.98 -2.57 -2.39
CA ILE A 111 -2.74 -1.12 -2.40
C ILE A 111 -1.41 -0.80 -3.06
N PHE A 112 -0.34 -1.51 -2.70
CA PHE A 112 0.96 -1.32 -3.31
C PHE A 112 0.91 -1.54 -4.83
N SER A 113 0.31 -2.65 -5.28
CA SER A 113 0.19 -2.95 -6.71
C SER A 113 -0.65 -1.94 -7.49
N GLU A 114 -1.64 -1.31 -6.86
CA GLU A 114 -2.50 -0.30 -7.51
C GLU A 114 -1.80 1.06 -7.63
N TYR A 115 -1.06 1.47 -6.60
CA TYR A 115 -0.55 2.84 -6.46
C TYR A 115 0.95 2.98 -6.73
N TYR A 116 1.72 1.90 -6.64
CA TYR A 116 3.15 1.92 -6.94
C TYR A 116 3.39 2.07 -8.44
N THR A 117 4.26 3.03 -8.76
CA THR A 117 4.77 3.23 -10.11
C THR A 117 6.26 3.43 -10.00
N SER A 118 7.05 2.64 -10.74
CA SER A 118 8.50 2.82 -10.80
C SER A 118 8.82 4.27 -11.17
N TYR A 119 9.87 4.80 -10.54
CA TYR A 119 10.28 6.18 -10.77
C TYR A 119 11.28 6.20 -11.92
N ASP A 120 10.94 6.88 -13.00
CA ASP A 120 11.85 7.07 -14.12
C ASP A 120 13.07 7.86 -13.65
N ASN A 121 14.26 7.41 -14.02
CA ASN A 121 15.47 8.15 -13.70
C ASN A 121 15.53 9.45 -14.51
N LEU A 122 15.37 10.57 -13.81
CA LEU A 122 15.47 11.93 -14.37
C LEU A 122 16.83 12.57 -14.11
N ALA A 123 17.76 11.88 -13.43
CA ALA A 123 19.06 12.41 -13.10
C ALA A 123 19.95 12.46 -14.35
N GLY A 124 20.00 13.63 -14.98
CA GLY A 124 21.08 13.95 -15.92
C GLY A 124 22.42 13.95 -15.17
N GLN A 125 23.46 13.43 -15.81
CA GLN A 125 24.80 13.22 -15.23
C GLN A 125 25.23 14.36 -14.27
N VAL A 126 25.42 13.99 -12.99
CA VAL A 126 25.94 14.89 -11.95
C VAL A 126 27.43 15.15 -12.23
N ARG A 127 27.82 16.41 -12.38
CA ARG A 127 29.24 16.79 -12.55
C ARG A 127 29.92 16.84 -11.19
N GLY A 128 30.85 15.92 -10.93
CA GLY A 128 31.62 15.81 -9.68
C GLY A 128 33.11 15.53 -9.91
N ALA A 129 33.84 15.19 -8.84
CA ALA A 129 35.19 14.65 -8.97
C ALA A 129 35.14 13.28 -9.69
N ALA A 130 36.19 12.92 -10.45
CA ALA A 130 36.17 11.74 -11.33
C ALA A 130 35.76 10.42 -10.64
N THR A 131 36.13 10.22 -9.38
CA THR A 131 35.71 9.03 -8.59
C THR A 131 34.22 9.05 -8.26
N ILE A 132 33.68 10.20 -7.82
CA ILE A 132 32.25 10.38 -7.52
C ILE A 132 31.44 10.27 -8.81
N GLU A 133 31.95 10.80 -9.92
CA GLU A 133 31.33 10.69 -11.25
C GLU A 133 31.23 9.22 -11.70
N THR A 134 32.25 8.41 -11.40
CA THR A 134 32.25 6.97 -11.69
C THR A 134 31.24 6.22 -10.82
N LEU A 135 31.25 6.41 -9.50
CA LEU A 135 30.30 5.77 -8.58
C LEU A 135 28.85 6.17 -8.89
N SER A 136 28.63 7.45 -9.19
CA SER A 136 27.33 7.95 -9.65
C SER A 136 26.91 7.24 -10.93
N ALA A 137 27.76 7.19 -11.96
CA ALA A 137 27.42 6.52 -13.21
C ALA A 137 27.08 5.03 -13.02
N GLU A 138 27.80 4.33 -12.14
CA GLU A 138 27.56 2.92 -11.81
C GLU A 138 26.23 2.71 -11.05
N ALA A 139 25.92 3.55 -10.07
CA ALA A 139 24.69 3.45 -9.29
C ALA A 139 23.44 3.72 -10.14
N TYR A 140 23.41 4.87 -10.83
CA TYR A 140 22.28 5.23 -11.69
C TYR A 140 22.17 4.31 -12.91
N GLY A 141 23.30 3.88 -13.48
CA GLY A 141 23.30 2.91 -14.59
C GLY A 141 22.73 1.54 -14.20
N ALA A 142 23.03 1.06 -12.97
CA ALA A 142 22.44 -0.17 -12.46
C ALA A 142 20.93 -0.04 -12.23
N TYR A 143 20.47 1.11 -11.72
CA TYR A 143 19.05 1.41 -11.55
C TYR A 143 18.30 1.41 -12.89
N ASP A 144 18.84 2.10 -13.90
CA ASP A 144 18.26 2.17 -15.26
C ASP A 144 18.22 0.80 -15.94
N ALA A 145 19.20 -0.06 -15.65
CA ALA A 145 19.23 -1.44 -16.13
C ALA A 145 18.26 -2.38 -15.39
N GLY A 146 17.56 -1.89 -14.37
CA GLY A 146 16.69 -2.70 -13.51
C GLY A 146 17.44 -3.66 -12.58
N ASN A 147 18.76 -3.49 -12.41
CA ASN A 147 19.55 -4.28 -11.48
C ASN A 147 19.53 -3.63 -10.10
N TYR A 148 18.39 -3.74 -9.43
CA TYR A 148 18.11 -2.99 -8.20
C TYR A 148 18.95 -3.43 -6.99
N ILE A 149 19.39 -4.69 -6.93
CA ILE A 149 20.34 -5.15 -5.90
C ILE A 149 21.67 -4.41 -6.05
N LEU A 150 22.25 -4.44 -7.26
CA LEU A 150 23.51 -3.76 -7.53
C LEU A 150 23.37 -2.24 -7.41
N ALA A 151 22.22 -1.68 -7.80
CA ALA A 151 21.94 -0.26 -7.63
C ALA A 151 21.95 0.13 -6.15
N ALA A 152 21.29 -0.65 -5.28
CA ALA A 152 21.28 -0.39 -3.84
C ALA A 152 22.70 -0.41 -3.25
N GLU A 153 23.53 -1.41 -3.59
CA GLU A 153 24.94 -1.52 -3.15
C GLU A 153 25.79 -0.34 -3.63
N ASN A 154 25.62 0.05 -4.90
CA ASN A 154 26.35 1.18 -5.49
C ASN A 154 25.89 2.51 -4.89
N PHE A 155 24.59 2.68 -4.62
CA PHE A 155 24.07 3.87 -3.95
C PHE A 155 24.54 3.95 -2.50
N GLU A 156 24.64 2.84 -1.78
CA GLU A 156 25.22 2.82 -0.43
C GLU A 156 26.67 3.33 -0.43
N SER A 157 27.46 2.89 -1.41
CA SER A 157 28.83 3.39 -1.60
C SER A 157 28.85 4.87 -2.01
N LEU A 158 27.89 5.30 -2.84
CA LEU A 158 27.81 6.68 -3.31
C LEU A 158 27.42 7.65 -2.19
N VAL A 159 26.43 7.32 -1.34
CA VAL A 159 25.99 8.22 -0.25
C VAL A 159 27.03 8.35 0.85
N ALA A 160 27.99 7.42 0.96
CA ALA A 160 29.13 7.57 1.85
C ALA A 160 30.06 8.72 1.44
N GLU A 161 30.11 9.05 0.15
CA GLU A 161 30.97 10.09 -0.43
C GLU A 161 30.20 11.38 -0.81
N ASP A 162 28.95 11.22 -1.29
CA ASP A 162 28.09 12.31 -1.77
C ASP A 162 26.65 12.15 -1.23
N LYS A 163 26.41 12.76 -0.08
CA LYS A 163 25.09 12.77 0.56
C LYS A 163 24.18 13.77 -0.14
N SER A 164 23.16 13.27 -0.82
CA SER A 164 22.13 14.10 -1.45
C SER A 164 20.76 13.45 -1.34
N ALA A 165 19.72 14.28 -1.35
CA ALA A 165 18.33 13.83 -1.37
C ALA A 165 18.10 12.81 -2.50
N THR A 166 18.63 13.10 -3.69
CA THR A 166 18.51 12.24 -4.88
C THR A 166 19.18 10.89 -4.67
N ASN A 167 20.43 10.84 -4.18
CA ASN A 167 21.14 9.58 -3.99
C ASN A 167 20.43 8.69 -2.96
N TYR A 168 20.02 9.24 -1.81
CA TYR A 168 19.24 8.50 -0.81
C TYR A 168 17.86 8.07 -1.33
N PHE A 169 17.21 8.90 -2.14
CA PHE A 169 15.92 8.59 -2.74
C PHE A 169 16.02 7.40 -3.70
N TYR A 170 16.96 7.39 -4.64
CA TYR A 170 17.15 6.26 -5.55
C TYR A 170 17.68 5.01 -4.83
N MET A 171 18.46 5.16 -3.76
CA MET A 171 18.81 4.03 -2.88
C MET A 171 17.56 3.40 -2.26
N GLY A 172 16.64 4.23 -1.76
CA GLY A 172 15.36 3.81 -1.23
C GLY A 172 14.49 3.09 -2.27
N LEU A 173 14.37 3.67 -3.47
CA LEU A 173 13.63 3.05 -4.57
C LEU A 173 14.22 1.72 -5.02
N SER A 174 15.56 1.63 -5.13
CA SER A 174 16.24 0.37 -5.45
C SER A 174 15.88 -0.72 -4.44
N ASN A 175 15.82 -0.37 -3.16
CA ASN A 175 15.42 -1.31 -2.11
C ASN A 175 13.94 -1.71 -2.21
N ILE A 176 13.02 -0.80 -2.60
CA ILE A 176 11.62 -1.16 -2.86
C ILE A 176 11.52 -2.18 -3.99
N GLU A 177 12.20 -1.94 -5.10
CA GLU A 177 12.16 -2.82 -6.29
C GLU A 177 12.81 -4.18 -6.01
N ASN A 178 13.76 -4.25 -5.08
CA ASN A 178 14.33 -5.50 -4.57
C ASN A 178 13.43 -6.21 -3.52
N GLY A 179 12.35 -5.56 -3.07
CA GLY A 179 11.49 -6.06 -2.00
C GLY A 179 12.05 -5.91 -0.58
N ASP A 180 13.18 -5.20 -0.43
CA ASP A 180 13.73 -4.82 0.88
C ASP A 180 13.05 -3.54 1.39
N PHE A 181 11.82 -3.68 1.84
CA PHE A 181 11.03 -2.56 2.31
C PHE A 181 11.59 -1.91 3.58
N GLU A 182 12.31 -2.66 4.43
CA GLU A 182 12.88 -2.12 5.67
C GLU A 182 14.03 -1.14 5.38
N SER A 183 14.96 -1.53 4.52
CA SER A 183 16.05 -0.65 4.06
C SER A 183 15.50 0.52 3.24
N ALA A 184 14.47 0.29 2.41
CA ALA A 184 13.82 1.35 1.66
C ALA A 184 13.25 2.44 2.58
N VAL A 185 12.51 2.03 3.61
CA VAL A 185 11.92 2.94 4.61
C VAL A 185 13.00 3.74 5.33
N THR A 186 14.10 3.09 5.72
CA THR A 186 15.23 3.78 6.37
C THR A 186 15.85 4.84 5.46
N ASN A 187 16.10 4.51 4.20
CA ASN A 187 16.74 5.42 3.25
C ASN A 187 15.85 6.60 2.87
N LEU A 188 14.56 6.35 2.66
CA LEU A 188 13.59 7.41 2.35
C LEU A 188 13.34 8.31 3.56
N ASN A 189 13.38 7.78 4.78
CA ASN A 189 13.29 8.57 6.00
C ASN A 189 14.45 9.57 6.13
N VAL A 190 15.66 9.21 5.70
CA VAL A 190 16.80 10.16 5.62
C VAL A 190 16.45 11.33 4.70
N VAL A 191 15.80 11.07 3.56
CA VAL A 191 15.33 12.14 2.66
C VAL A 191 14.30 13.04 3.35
N VAL A 192 13.31 12.44 4.02
CA VAL A 192 12.23 13.17 4.71
C VAL A 192 12.78 14.10 5.79
N ASN A 193 13.74 13.66 6.60
CA ASN A 193 14.23 14.39 7.77
C ASN A 193 15.34 15.40 7.47
N ASN A 194 16.13 15.19 6.42
CA ASN A 194 17.36 15.97 6.20
C ASN A 194 17.31 16.85 4.95
N PHE A 195 16.30 16.69 4.10
CA PHE A 195 16.24 17.40 2.81
C PHE A 195 14.84 17.95 2.52
N SER A 196 14.79 19.20 2.04
CA SER A 196 13.56 19.79 1.49
C SER A 196 13.21 19.21 0.12
N ASP A 197 14.24 18.90 -0.66
CA ASP A 197 14.11 18.34 -2.00
C ASP A 197 13.64 16.90 -1.93
N LEU A 198 12.74 16.53 -2.84
CA LEU A 198 12.14 15.19 -2.92
C LEU A 198 11.36 14.74 -1.66
N SER A 199 11.16 15.59 -0.65
CA SER A 199 10.47 15.19 0.60
C SER A 199 9.07 14.61 0.34
N ALA A 200 8.27 15.23 -0.53
CA ALA A 200 6.94 14.71 -0.89
C ALA A 200 7.02 13.35 -1.62
N GLN A 201 8.00 13.18 -2.51
CA GLN A 201 8.26 11.93 -3.21
C GLN A 201 8.69 10.84 -2.21
N ALA A 202 9.60 11.17 -1.29
CA ALA A 202 10.08 10.25 -0.27
C ALA A 202 8.95 9.81 0.66
N LYS A 203 8.15 10.75 1.19
CA LYS A 203 6.94 10.44 1.99
C LYS A 203 6.00 9.50 1.24
N TRP A 204 5.80 9.72 -0.06
CA TRP A 204 4.93 8.89 -0.89
C TRP A 204 5.45 7.45 -1.02
N TYR A 205 6.69 7.27 -1.50
CA TYR A 205 7.26 5.94 -1.70
C TYR A 205 7.50 5.20 -0.38
N MET A 206 7.84 5.92 0.68
CA MET A 206 7.98 5.36 2.02
C MET A 206 6.65 4.86 2.56
N SER A 207 5.55 5.60 2.33
CA SER A 207 4.21 5.14 2.68
C SER A 207 3.84 3.84 1.97
N LEU A 208 4.17 3.73 0.68
CA LEU A 208 3.91 2.52 -0.09
C LEU A 208 4.75 1.34 0.42
N ALA A 209 6.03 1.55 0.72
CA ALA A 209 6.90 0.52 1.30
C ALA A 209 6.41 0.04 2.68
N LEU A 210 5.99 0.97 3.55
CA LEU A 210 5.38 0.63 4.85
C LEU A 210 4.11 -0.21 4.68
N ILE A 211 3.25 0.17 3.74
CA ILE A 211 2.01 -0.58 3.45
C ILE A 211 2.32 -1.98 2.90
N ALA A 212 3.28 -2.10 1.99
CA ALA A 212 3.71 -3.39 1.45
C ALA A 212 4.30 -4.31 2.54
N ASN A 213 4.99 -3.71 3.53
CA ASN A 213 5.58 -4.41 4.66
C ASN A 213 4.60 -4.71 5.81
N GLY A 214 3.30 -4.40 5.65
CA GLY A 214 2.28 -4.64 6.68
C GLY A 214 2.34 -3.67 7.89
N ALA A 215 2.97 -2.51 7.71
CA ALA A 215 3.07 -1.44 8.71
C ALA A 215 2.15 -0.26 8.34
N GLU A 216 0.87 -0.53 8.02
CA GLU A 216 -0.02 0.48 7.42
C GLU A 216 -0.31 1.68 8.33
N GLU A 217 -0.37 1.47 9.65
CA GLU A 217 -0.61 2.56 10.61
C GLU A 217 0.56 3.55 10.66
N GLU A 218 1.78 3.12 10.39
CA GLU A 218 2.97 4.00 10.34
C GLU A 218 2.94 4.90 9.09
N ALA A 219 2.33 4.43 8.00
CA ALA A 219 2.18 5.22 6.77
C ALA A 219 1.20 6.40 6.94
N PHE A 220 0.33 6.39 7.95
CA PHE A 220 -0.72 7.40 8.12
C PHE A 220 -0.17 8.81 8.29
N GLY A 221 0.95 8.97 9.00
CA GLY A 221 1.57 10.29 9.19
C GLY A 221 2.00 10.91 7.86
N ASN A 222 2.78 10.15 7.09
CA ASN A 222 3.26 10.57 5.75
C ASN A 222 2.10 10.85 4.79
N LEU A 223 1.12 9.94 4.74
CA LEU A 223 -0.06 10.11 3.87
C LEU A 223 -0.88 11.34 4.27
N ALA A 224 -1.10 11.57 5.56
CA ALA A 224 -1.84 12.73 6.05
C ALA A 224 -1.12 14.03 5.68
N GLY A 225 0.19 14.12 5.89
CA GLY A 225 1.00 15.27 5.45
C GLY A 225 0.86 15.55 3.96
N LEU A 226 0.97 14.51 3.12
CA LEU A 226 0.77 14.62 1.67
C LEU A 226 -0.62 15.14 1.27
N THR A 227 -1.66 14.91 2.08
CA THR A 227 -2.99 15.47 1.78
C THR A 227 -3.08 16.99 1.99
N LEU A 228 -2.19 17.54 2.83
CA LEU A 228 -2.13 18.97 3.16
C LEU A 228 -1.21 19.73 2.19
N GLU A 229 -0.14 19.09 1.76
CA GLU A 229 0.81 19.65 0.79
C GLU A 229 0.16 19.86 -0.59
N ASN A 230 0.67 20.83 -1.35
CA ASN A 230 0.31 21.00 -2.75
C ASN A 230 1.23 20.11 -3.64
N SER A 231 1.04 18.79 -3.54
CA SER A 231 1.87 17.80 -4.25
C SER A 231 1.04 16.99 -5.26
N ALA A 232 1.73 16.36 -6.21
CA ALA A 232 1.12 15.42 -7.17
C ALA A 232 0.50 14.18 -6.50
N TYR A 233 0.84 13.92 -5.23
CA TYR A 233 0.41 12.74 -4.47
C TYR A 233 -0.85 12.97 -3.65
N LYS A 234 -1.30 14.21 -3.50
CA LYS A 234 -2.42 14.61 -2.64
C LYS A 234 -3.68 13.75 -2.79
N GLU A 235 -4.18 13.59 -4.02
CA GLU A 235 -5.41 12.83 -4.27
C GLU A 235 -5.20 11.32 -4.10
N LYS A 236 -4.00 10.81 -4.42
CA LYS A 236 -3.65 9.40 -4.21
C LYS A 236 -3.54 9.08 -2.72
N ALA A 237 -2.92 9.96 -1.93
CA ALA A 237 -2.80 9.80 -0.49
C ALA A 237 -4.18 9.78 0.20
N LYS A 238 -5.10 10.65 -0.23
CA LYS A 238 -6.50 10.60 0.23
C LYS A 238 -7.19 9.28 -0.13
N ALA A 239 -6.95 8.76 -1.33
CA ALA A 239 -7.53 7.49 -1.77
C ALA A 239 -7.02 6.31 -0.93
N ILE A 240 -5.72 6.27 -0.64
CA ILE A 240 -5.11 5.24 0.22
C ILE A 240 -5.61 5.36 1.67
N LEU A 241 -5.65 6.56 2.26
CA LEU A 241 -6.21 6.73 3.61
C LEU A 241 -7.65 6.20 3.67
N LYS A 242 -8.46 6.53 2.66
CA LYS A 242 -9.84 6.03 2.55
C LYS A 242 -9.91 4.52 2.42
N SER A 243 -9.04 3.88 1.62
CA SER A 243 -9.02 2.42 1.45
C SER A 243 -8.61 1.70 2.75
N LEU A 244 -7.71 2.30 3.52
CA LEU A 244 -7.33 1.84 4.86
C LEU A 244 -8.41 2.13 5.93
N GLY A 245 -9.46 2.85 5.56
CA GLY A 245 -10.60 3.21 6.41
C GLY A 245 -10.29 4.36 7.36
N ALA A 246 -9.30 5.19 7.05
CA ALA A 246 -8.94 6.40 7.76
C ALA A 246 -9.49 7.63 7.01
N PHE A 247 -10.26 8.47 7.69
CA PHE A 247 -10.87 9.66 7.09
C PHE A 247 -10.38 10.91 7.82
N ALA A 248 -9.70 11.80 7.09
CA ALA A 248 -9.28 13.11 7.60
C ALA A 248 -10.52 14.00 7.77
N ASN A 249 -11.00 14.13 9.00
CA ASN A 249 -12.32 14.69 9.25
C ASN A 249 -12.29 16.01 10.00
N ASP A 250 -11.42 16.18 11.00
CA ASP A 250 -11.53 17.30 11.92
C ASP A 250 -10.15 17.82 12.36
N LEU A 251 -9.99 19.14 12.28
CA LEU A 251 -8.93 19.87 12.99
C LEU A 251 -9.31 19.93 14.47
N ASP A 252 -8.35 19.64 15.35
CA ASP A 252 -8.55 19.63 16.79
C ASP A 252 -7.28 20.06 17.53
N GLY A 253 -7.45 20.50 18.78
CA GLY A 253 -6.36 20.64 19.72
C GLY A 253 -6.15 19.33 20.49
N GLY A 254 -4.93 19.10 20.95
CA GLY A 254 -4.63 17.94 21.79
C GLY A 254 -3.55 18.20 22.82
N VAL A 255 -3.51 17.34 23.83
CA VAL A 255 -2.43 17.29 24.83
C VAL A 255 -1.73 15.94 24.70
N ILE A 256 -0.42 15.96 24.50
CA ILE A 256 0.41 14.74 24.45
C ILE A 256 0.42 14.11 25.84
N VAL A 257 0.12 12.81 25.93
CA VAL A 257 0.13 12.05 27.19
C VAL A 257 1.18 10.96 27.23
N ALA A 258 1.76 10.63 26.08
CA ALA A 258 2.92 9.76 25.96
C ALA A 258 3.57 10.04 24.61
N VAL A 259 4.89 10.10 24.56
CA VAL A 259 5.67 10.24 23.34
C VAL A 259 7.01 9.55 23.52
N GLU A 260 7.40 8.77 22.52
CA GLU A 260 8.72 8.18 22.40
C GLU A 260 9.31 8.58 21.05
N GLN A 261 10.61 8.86 21.05
CA GLN A 261 11.39 9.08 19.85
C GLN A 261 12.36 7.93 19.65
N ARG A 262 12.53 7.51 18.40
CA ARG A 262 13.51 6.52 17.99
C ARG A 262 14.40 7.08 16.87
N PRO A 263 15.69 6.71 16.87
CA PRO A 263 16.42 6.00 17.93
C PRO A 263 16.51 6.84 19.23
N LYS A 264 16.67 6.19 20.38
CA LYS A 264 16.87 6.93 21.65
C LYS A 264 18.24 7.60 21.63
N GLU A 265 18.37 8.80 22.21
CA GLU A 265 19.68 9.49 22.30
C GLU A 265 20.76 8.62 22.96
N GLU A 266 20.40 7.81 23.95
CA GLU A 266 21.30 6.87 24.63
C GLU A 266 21.76 5.69 23.75
N GLU A 267 21.01 5.38 22.68
CA GLU A 267 21.35 4.35 21.69
C GLU A 267 22.26 4.90 20.56
N ALA A 268 22.51 6.23 20.56
CA ALA A 268 23.40 6.91 19.64
C ALA A 268 24.81 7.02 20.25
N ALA A 269 25.67 6.05 19.91
CA ALA A 269 27.11 5.99 20.16
C ALA A 269 27.58 6.06 21.66
N PRO A 270 28.18 4.99 22.21
CA PRO A 270 28.77 4.99 23.56
C PRO A 270 29.94 5.96 23.81
N SER A 271 30.39 6.70 22.79
CA SER A 271 31.73 7.32 22.76
C SER A 271 31.75 8.85 22.65
N GLY A 272 30.63 9.55 22.82
CA GLY A 272 30.63 11.02 22.75
C GLY A 272 30.99 11.59 21.37
N ALA A 273 30.81 10.79 20.31
CA ALA A 273 30.73 11.31 18.95
C ALA A 273 29.39 12.05 18.78
N SER A 274 29.30 12.97 17.81
CA SER A 274 28.04 13.62 17.44
C SER A 274 26.93 12.57 17.28
N LEU A 275 25.71 12.91 17.72
CA LEU A 275 24.48 12.14 17.48
C LEU A 275 24.23 12.06 15.98
N ASP A 276 24.98 11.21 15.29
CA ASP A 276 24.82 10.96 13.87
C ASP A 276 23.79 9.83 13.71
N PHE A 277 22.58 10.23 13.32
CA PHE A 277 21.49 9.32 13.04
C PHE A 277 21.51 8.83 11.59
N GLU A 278 22.56 9.15 10.83
CA GLU A 278 22.73 8.68 9.46
C GLU A 278 22.61 7.14 9.39
N GLY A 279 21.78 6.69 8.45
CA GLY A 279 21.49 5.27 8.24
C GLY A 279 20.51 4.67 9.26
N ARG A 280 19.87 5.46 10.12
CA ARG A 280 18.80 4.99 11.01
C ARG A 280 17.51 5.76 10.75
N ARG A 281 16.39 5.04 10.70
CA ARG A 281 15.06 5.64 10.63
C ARG A 281 14.79 6.42 11.92
N GLN A 282 14.48 7.70 11.78
CA GLN A 282 14.05 8.58 12.85
C GLN A 282 12.52 8.72 12.83
N TYR A 283 11.88 8.49 13.97
CA TYR A 283 10.43 8.60 14.08
C TYR A 283 9.99 8.85 15.52
N GLN A 284 8.82 9.44 15.68
CA GLN A 284 8.15 9.65 16.97
C GLN A 284 6.78 8.97 16.95
N PHE A 285 6.39 8.43 18.09
CA PHE A 285 5.06 7.84 18.26
C PHE A 285 4.58 7.98 19.68
N GLY A 286 3.27 7.90 19.87
CA GLY A 286 2.72 8.11 21.19
C GLY A 286 1.21 8.19 21.22
N THR A 287 0.70 8.86 22.25
CA THR A 287 -0.73 9.08 22.45
C THR A 287 -0.99 10.56 22.75
N VAL A 288 -2.03 11.08 22.10
CA VAL A 288 -2.57 12.43 22.32
C VAL A 288 -4.02 12.33 22.79
N VAL A 289 -4.43 13.19 23.72
CA VAL A 289 -5.83 13.34 24.14
C VAL A 289 -6.43 14.53 23.41
N SER A 290 -7.53 14.31 22.69
CA SER A 290 -8.31 15.38 22.05
C SER A 290 -8.91 16.33 23.09
N GLU A 291 -8.73 17.63 22.89
CA GLU A 291 -9.33 18.67 23.73
C GLU A 291 -10.84 18.75 23.55
N THR A 292 -11.32 18.57 22.31
CA THR A 292 -12.75 18.65 22.00
C THR A 292 -13.54 17.46 22.56
N THR A 293 -12.96 16.25 22.52
CA THR A 293 -13.71 15.01 22.79
C THR A 293 -13.21 14.23 24.01
N GLY A 294 -12.01 14.49 24.49
CA GLY A 294 -11.33 13.70 25.54
C GLY A 294 -10.91 12.30 25.08
N ILE A 295 -11.07 11.96 23.80
CA ILE A 295 -10.69 10.66 23.24
C ILE A 295 -9.16 10.61 23.07
N LYS A 296 -8.58 9.45 23.40
CA LYS A 296 -7.17 9.15 23.16
C LYS A 296 -6.96 8.65 21.73
N TYR A 297 -6.03 9.27 21.02
CA TYR A 297 -5.60 8.86 19.69
C TYR A 297 -4.12 8.49 19.73
N ARG A 298 -3.76 7.41 19.02
CA ARG A 298 -2.36 7.10 18.75
C ARG A 298 -1.86 8.01 17.62
N PHE A 299 -0.59 8.38 17.67
CA PHE A 299 0.09 9.06 16.57
C PHE A 299 1.42 8.38 16.27
N PHE A 300 1.88 8.57 15.05
CA PHE A 300 3.17 8.12 14.54
C PHE A 300 3.60 9.13 13.46
N THR A 301 4.84 9.61 13.52
CA THR A 301 5.42 10.52 12.52
C THR A 301 6.85 10.10 12.22
N ASP A 302 7.18 10.06 10.93
CA ASP A 302 8.54 9.85 10.42
C ASP A 302 9.33 11.16 10.27
N ASP A 303 8.68 12.27 10.62
CA ASP A 303 9.21 13.63 10.68
C ASP A 303 9.07 14.08 12.14
N PRO A 304 10.09 13.81 13.00
CA PRO A 304 10.05 14.13 14.42
C PRO A 304 9.79 15.61 14.67
N ILE A 305 8.88 15.90 15.60
CA ILE A 305 8.52 17.26 16.00
C ILE A 305 9.43 17.66 17.16
N ASP A 306 10.13 18.77 16.99
CA ASP A 306 11.03 19.32 18.00
C ASP A 306 10.30 19.59 19.32
N GLU A 307 10.94 19.18 20.42
CA GLU A 307 10.47 19.38 21.79
C GLU A 307 9.04 18.85 22.05
N LEU A 308 8.62 17.79 21.34
CA LEU A 308 7.37 17.10 21.60
C LEU A 308 7.50 16.23 22.86
N GLU A 309 6.95 16.70 23.98
CA GLU A 309 7.02 16.04 25.29
C GLU A 309 5.63 15.78 25.91
N GLU A 310 5.57 14.95 26.97
CA GLU A 310 4.34 14.75 27.73
C GLU A 310 3.85 16.07 28.32
N GLY A 311 2.56 16.40 28.11
CA GLY A 311 1.95 17.66 28.48
C GLY A 311 1.99 18.74 27.39
N ALA A 312 2.71 18.52 26.28
CA ALA A 312 2.73 19.48 25.18
C ALA A 312 1.34 19.66 24.55
N GLU A 313 0.94 20.91 24.36
CA GLU A 313 -0.25 21.27 23.60
C GLU A 313 0.07 21.29 22.10
N VAL A 314 -0.77 20.64 21.30
CA VAL A 314 -0.56 20.46 19.86
C VAL A 314 -1.79 20.79 19.06
N GLU A 315 -1.59 21.18 17.81
CA GLU A 315 -2.63 21.19 16.78
C GLU A 315 -2.56 19.87 16.02
N MET A 316 -3.70 19.24 15.76
CA MET A 316 -3.75 17.93 15.12
C MET A 316 -4.94 17.76 14.18
N ILE A 317 -4.81 16.81 13.25
CA ILE A 317 -5.91 16.30 12.44
C ILE A 317 -6.24 14.90 12.91
N VAL A 318 -7.51 14.64 13.20
CA VAL A 318 -7.98 13.31 13.58
C VAL A 318 -8.39 12.52 12.33
N LEU A 319 -7.65 11.45 12.05
CA LEU A 319 -7.98 10.43 11.07
C LEU A 319 -8.91 9.39 11.71
N ARG A 320 -10.22 9.54 11.56
CA ARG A 320 -11.20 8.64 12.19
C ARG A 320 -11.28 7.33 11.42
N GLN A 321 -11.23 6.21 12.14
CA GLN A 321 -11.52 4.87 11.61
C GLN A 321 -12.92 4.38 12.01
N ASN A 322 -13.36 4.72 13.22
CA ASN A 322 -14.74 4.56 13.68
C ASN A 322 -15.04 5.59 14.79
N LYS A 323 -16.19 5.48 15.46
CA LYS A 323 -16.64 6.45 16.47
C LYS A 323 -15.64 6.67 17.62
N ASN A 324 -14.88 5.64 18.01
CA ASN A 324 -13.99 5.65 19.18
C ASN A 324 -12.54 5.25 18.86
N ARG A 325 -12.21 5.06 17.57
CA ARG A 325 -10.89 4.65 17.10
C ARG A 325 -10.47 5.57 15.97
N GLY A 326 -9.27 6.09 16.09
CA GLY A 326 -8.65 6.92 15.07
C GLY A 326 -7.16 7.03 15.32
N PHE A 327 -6.54 7.80 14.47
CA PHE A 327 -5.14 8.16 14.53
C PHE A 327 -5.04 9.68 14.48
N ALA A 328 -4.08 10.27 15.19
CA ALA A 328 -3.83 11.70 15.16
C ALA A 328 -2.61 11.99 14.30
N TYR A 329 -2.77 12.90 13.33
CA TYR A 329 -1.66 13.52 12.63
C TYR A 329 -1.36 14.85 13.32
N ILE A 330 -0.19 14.95 13.95
CA ILE A 330 0.21 16.16 14.68
C ILE A 330 0.76 17.16 13.67
N LEU A 331 0.17 18.37 13.62
CA LEU A 331 0.59 19.45 12.74
C LEU A 331 1.79 20.21 13.32
N GLY A 332 1.85 20.30 14.65
CA GLY A 332 2.89 20.99 15.39
C GLY A 332 2.45 21.32 16.80
N ARG A 333 3.39 21.83 17.60
CA ARG A 333 3.10 22.41 18.93
C ARG A 333 2.39 23.76 18.76
N ARG A 334 1.52 24.09 19.72
CA ARG A 334 0.83 25.39 19.79
C ARG A 334 1.56 26.39 20.68
#